data_AF-A0A973GCE9-F1
#
_entry.id   AF-A0A973GCE9-F1
#
_cell.length_a   1.000
_cell.length_b   1.000
_cell.length_c   1.000
_cell.angle_alpha   90.00
_cell.angle_beta   90.00
_cell.angle_gamma   90.00
#
_symmetry.space_group_name_H-M   'P 1'
#
loop_
_entity.id
_entity.type
_entity.pdbx_description
1 polymer ?
#
loop_
_entity_poly.entity_id
_entity_poly.type
_entity_poly.pdbx_seq_one_letter_code
_entity_poly.pdbx_strand_id
1 'polypeptide(L)'
;MTAWHGADLATPDRAKAALARLDRLDAALPLLREQVETVGEATGLTRAATPAQWAEQLEMLAGVRGALDVFQPIVFERSASDMVAATAPRAWRAERGIEMGRMLRRRLRRQAKDLVRPGRPVADLHAALVDVQAQREVWQAHCPAGGWPRIPEGLASIEADHREVQVDLDALSHVLVGTEAGGGLDQLTWTDLADRLRRLRLDRSALDTLPERTALLGSLERRGLGPLVADLTARRVPAGLVGAELELAWWSSVFEEILRQDPAMAGYDGAALARLVAEFRALDRRHLGDRAVVHRVSARESLRLRLRAADEQTQALFGEIVEDRFTSLRQAVERYPDVVRQLRPCQVAAPMLVPHLVPPSRTEDLVILDASTHLSIETVVAALARGRQLLVVGDTRCTSGTALGELAAVLPSVALHADSSRRDPHLTAFLAEHGYAGRLTATPLPSTAALLRLDVVDGTGMPAANGAVESTQAEVEHVVDLVVEHALTRPEESLAVVTASRLHADRVREAVL
;
A
#
# COMPACT_ATOMS: atom_id res chain seq x y z
N MET A 1 19.75 -16.08 -17.48
CA MET A 1 18.69 -15.14 -17.92
C MET A 1 18.44 -15.40 -19.40
N THR A 2 17.21 -15.22 -19.86
CA THR A 2 16.83 -15.43 -21.27
C THR A 2 17.46 -14.35 -22.14
N ALA A 3 17.74 -14.64 -23.41
CA ALA A 3 18.27 -13.66 -24.37
C ALA A 3 17.28 -12.51 -24.63
N TRP A 4 16.00 -12.75 -24.35
CA TRP A 4 14.89 -11.79 -24.44
C TRP A 4 14.64 -11.00 -23.15
N HIS A 5 15.40 -11.23 -22.08
CA HIS A 5 15.16 -10.57 -20.81
C HIS A 5 15.28 -9.04 -20.94
N GLY A 6 14.21 -8.33 -20.60
CA GLY A 6 14.12 -6.86 -20.76
C GLY A 6 13.55 -6.38 -22.09
N ALA A 7 13.13 -7.28 -22.98
CA ALA A 7 12.52 -6.90 -24.26
C ALA A 7 11.08 -6.37 -24.10
N ASP A 8 10.74 -5.29 -24.84
CA ASP A 8 9.38 -4.72 -24.89
C ASP A 8 8.47 -5.53 -25.81
N LEU A 9 8.02 -6.67 -25.30
CA LEU A 9 7.04 -7.54 -25.94
C LEU A 9 5.85 -7.69 -25.02
N ALA A 10 4.88 -6.77 -25.10
CA ALA A 10 3.68 -6.81 -24.24
C ALA A 10 2.52 -7.65 -24.80
N THR A 11 2.65 -8.22 -26.01
CA THR A 11 1.57 -9.00 -26.65
C THR A 11 2.10 -10.20 -27.44
N PRO A 12 1.31 -11.29 -27.55
CA PRO A 12 1.68 -12.44 -28.37
C PRO A 12 1.94 -12.07 -29.84
N ASP A 13 1.19 -11.09 -30.38
CA ASP A 13 1.36 -10.64 -31.76
C ASP A 13 2.68 -9.91 -31.97
N ARG A 14 3.12 -9.08 -31.00
CA ARG A 14 4.46 -8.48 -31.03
C ARG A 14 5.56 -9.55 -30.97
N ALA A 15 5.40 -10.58 -30.15
CA ALA A 15 6.35 -11.69 -30.07
C ALA A 15 6.44 -12.48 -31.38
N LYS A 16 5.29 -12.82 -31.99
CA LYS A 16 5.23 -13.45 -33.32
C LYS A 16 5.90 -12.57 -34.39
N ALA A 17 5.63 -11.26 -34.36
CA ALA A 17 6.23 -10.32 -35.31
C ALA A 17 7.75 -10.18 -35.11
N ALA A 18 8.26 -10.29 -33.88
CA ALA A 18 9.70 -10.32 -33.60
C ALA A 18 10.36 -11.61 -34.11
N LEU A 19 9.72 -12.78 -33.91
CA LEU A 19 10.20 -14.05 -34.46
C LEU A 19 10.23 -14.04 -36.00
N ALA A 20 9.16 -13.56 -36.65
CA ALA A 20 9.10 -13.49 -38.10
C ALA A 20 10.21 -12.59 -38.69
N ARG A 21 10.60 -11.52 -37.97
CA ARG A 21 11.76 -10.68 -38.33
C ARG A 21 13.08 -11.41 -38.17
N LEU A 22 13.25 -12.15 -37.07
CA LEU A 22 14.45 -12.96 -36.86
C LEU A 22 14.64 -14.01 -37.96
N ASP A 23 13.56 -14.68 -38.38
CA ASP A 23 13.61 -15.68 -39.43
C ASP A 23 13.97 -15.06 -40.80
N ARG A 24 13.44 -13.87 -41.12
CA ARG A 24 13.84 -13.12 -42.32
C ARG A 24 15.31 -12.70 -42.28
N LEU A 25 15.79 -12.18 -41.15
CA LEU A 25 17.18 -11.78 -40.98
C LEU A 25 18.15 -12.96 -41.05
N ASP A 26 17.79 -14.14 -40.52
CA ASP A 26 18.62 -15.35 -40.61
C ASP A 26 18.84 -15.78 -42.06
N ALA A 27 17.81 -15.62 -42.92
CA ALA A 27 17.91 -15.90 -44.35
C ALA A 27 18.65 -14.79 -45.12
N ALA A 28 18.43 -13.52 -44.79
CA ALA A 28 18.97 -12.38 -45.54
C ALA A 28 20.42 -12.02 -45.20
N LEU A 29 20.85 -12.20 -43.94
CA LEU A 29 22.20 -11.79 -43.51
C LEU A 29 23.36 -12.51 -44.22
N PRO A 30 23.31 -13.83 -44.48
CA PRO A 30 24.35 -14.50 -45.26
C PRO A 30 24.50 -13.93 -46.67
N LEU A 31 23.37 -13.67 -47.35
CA LEU A 31 23.34 -13.08 -48.69
C LEU A 31 23.90 -11.66 -48.68
N LEU A 32 23.51 -10.84 -47.70
CA LEU A 32 24.02 -9.48 -47.57
C LEU A 32 25.54 -9.46 -47.30
N ARG A 33 26.07 -10.43 -46.52
CA ARG A 33 27.51 -10.56 -46.30
C ARG A 33 28.26 -10.93 -47.59
N GLU A 34 27.70 -11.80 -48.42
CA GLU A 34 28.26 -12.14 -49.73
C GLU A 34 28.24 -10.93 -50.67
N GLN A 35 27.17 -10.13 -50.65
CA GLN A 35 27.10 -8.86 -51.38
C GLN A 35 28.17 -7.87 -50.92
N VAL A 36 28.43 -7.75 -49.61
CA VAL A 36 29.52 -6.91 -49.07
C VAL A 36 30.88 -7.35 -49.62
N GLU A 37 31.18 -8.66 -49.64
CA GLU A 37 32.44 -9.15 -50.23
C GLU A 37 32.52 -8.85 -51.72
N THR A 38 31.46 -9.19 -52.47
CA THR A 38 31.40 -9.02 -53.93
C THR A 38 31.58 -7.54 -54.32
N VAL A 39 30.92 -6.64 -53.60
CA VAL A 39 31.06 -5.19 -53.82
C VAL A 39 32.46 -4.71 -53.42
N GLY A 40 33.02 -5.19 -52.32
CA GLY A 40 34.39 -4.89 -51.92
C GLY A 40 35.40 -5.28 -53.01
N GLU A 41 35.29 -6.48 -53.58
CA GLU A 41 36.13 -6.96 -54.68
C GLU A 41 35.94 -6.18 -55.98
N ALA A 42 34.69 -5.89 -56.35
CA ALA A 42 34.38 -5.20 -57.60
C ALA A 42 34.79 -3.71 -57.58
N THR A 43 34.68 -3.06 -56.43
CA THR A 43 34.85 -1.61 -56.29
C THR A 43 36.18 -1.22 -55.63
N GLY A 44 36.86 -2.15 -54.95
CA GLY A 44 38.10 -1.88 -54.21
C GLY A 44 37.87 -1.18 -52.86
N LEU A 45 36.63 -1.15 -52.36
CA LEU A 45 36.28 -0.60 -51.06
C LEU A 45 36.77 -1.50 -49.91
N THR A 46 37.09 -0.90 -48.79
CA THR A 46 37.34 -1.63 -47.55
C THR A 46 36.06 -2.34 -47.12
N ARG A 47 36.15 -3.64 -46.81
CA ARG A 47 35.02 -4.44 -46.34
C ARG A 47 34.31 -3.78 -45.14
N ALA A 48 33.02 -3.50 -45.26
CA ALA A 48 32.21 -3.03 -44.14
C ALA A 48 32.15 -4.09 -43.03
N ALA A 49 32.46 -3.70 -41.78
CA ALA A 49 32.46 -4.61 -40.64
C ALA A 49 31.08 -4.71 -39.96
N THR A 50 30.23 -3.71 -40.13
CA THR A 50 28.90 -3.59 -39.51
C THR A 50 27.83 -3.22 -40.55
N PRO A 51 26.53 -3.50 -40.28
CA PRO A 51 25.43 -3.02 -41.11
C PRO A 51 25.40 -1.50 -41.28
N ALA A 52 25.70 -0.74 -40.23
CA ALA A 52 25.75 0.72 -40.31
C ALA A 52 26.85 1.22 -41.27
N GLN A 53 28.04 0.63 -41.22
CA GLN A 53 29.11 0.94 -42.16
C GLN A 53 28.75 0.54 -43.59
N TRP A 54 27.97 -0.53 -43.76
CA TRP A 54 27.48 -0.94 -45.07
C TRP A 54 26.45 0.05 -45.63
N ALA A 55 25.57 0.57 -44.78
CA ALA A 55 24.64 1.64 -45.14
C ALA A 55 25.38 2.88 -45.66
N GLU A 56 26.42 3.32 -44.93
CA GLU A 56 27.28 4.45 -45.32
C GLU A 56 27.95 4.21 -46.69
N GLN A 57 28.47 3.00 -46.92
CA GLN A 57 29.09 2.63 -48.20
C GLN A 57 28.09 2.62 -49.35
N LEU A 58 26.87 2.12 -49.13
CA LEU A 58 25.82 2.12 -50.15
C LEU A 58 25.31 3.54 -50.46
N GLU A 59 25.15 4.39 -49.44
CA GLU A 59 24.78 5.79 -49.64
C GLU A 59 25.85 6.54 -50.45
N MET A 60 27.12 6.30 -50.15
CA MET A 60 28.24 6.82 -50.92
C MET A 60 28.21 6.30 -52.37
N LEU A 61 28.01 5.00 -52.60
CA LEU A 61 27.91 4.41 -53.94
C LEU A 61 26.72 4.98 -54.72
N ALA A 62 25.59 5.24 -54.06
CA ALA A 62 24.44 5.91 -54.64
C ALA A 62 24.75 7.36 -55.05
N GLY A 63 25.47 8.10 -54.19
CA GLY A 63 25.94 9.45 -54.46
C GLY A 63 26.93 9.50 -55.64
N VAL A 64 27.86 8.56 -55.69
CA VAL A 64 28.77 8.35 -56.83
C VAL A 64 28.01 8.03 -58.12
N ARG A 65 26.99 7.16 -58.07
CA ARG A 65 26.11 6.87 -59.23
C ARG A 65 25.44 8.14 -59.74
N GLY A 66 24.87 8.94 -58.84
CA GLY A 66 24.25 10.22 -59.19
C GLY A 66 25.25 11.23 -59.80
N ALA A 67 26.48 11.27 -59.29
CA ALA A 67 27.55 12.08 -59.87
C ALA A 67 27.96 11.60 -61.28
N LEU A 68 28.08 10.28 -61.48
CA LEU A 68 28.46 9.67 -62.76
C LEU A 68 27.35 9.68 -63.82
N ASP A 69 26.08 9.90 -63.43
CA ASP A 69 24.98 10.18 -64.35
C ASP A 69 25.13 11.56 -65.03
N VAL A 70 25.82 12.49 -64.37
CA VAL A 70 26.02 13.87 -64.83
C VAL A 70 27.41 14.09 -65.42
N PHE A 71 28.46 13.55 -64.79
CA PHE A 71 29.85 13.75 -65.17
C PHE A 71 30.51 12.47 -65.70
N GLN A 72 31.57 12.64 -66.49
CA GLN A 72 32.44 11.55 -66.92
C GLN A 72 33.31 11.07 -65.74
N PRO A 73 33.68 9.77 -65.66
CA PRO A 73 34.42 9.21 -64.52
C PRO A 73 35.74 9.91 -64.17
N ILE A 74 36.37 10.54 -65.15
CA ILE A 74 37.61 11.30 -65.00
C ILE A 74 37.49 12.50 -64.02
N VAL A 75 36.27 12.93 -63.68
CA VAL A 75 36.03 14.01 -62.69
C VAL A 75 36.61 13.70 -61.31
N PHE A 76 36.82 12.43 -60.98
CA PHE A 76 37.39 11.98 -59.70
C PHE A 76 38.93 11.92 -59.66
N GLU A 77 39.63 12.09 -60.80
CA GLU A 77 41.07 11.79 -60.94
C GLU A 77 41.98 12.81 -60.23
N ARG A 78 41.83 14.11 -60.51
CA ARG A 78 42.56 15.22 -59.83
C ARG A 78 41.88 16.55 -60.18
N SER A 79 41.69 17.43 -59.18
CA SER A 79 41.21 18.82 -59.26
C SER A 79 39.70 19.12 -59.05
N ALA A 80 38.88 18.21 -58.52
CA ALA A 80 37.48 18.56 -58.17
C ALA A 80 37.41 19.79 -57.23
N SER A 81 38.27 19.86 -56.21
CA SER A 81 38.43 21.04 -55.33
C SER A 81 38.80 22.33 -56.08
N ASP A 82 39.74 22.28 -57.03
CA ASP A 82 40.12 23.46 -57.83
C ASP A 82 39.00 23.90 -58.79
N MET A 83 38.23 22.94 -59.32
CA MET A 83 37.07 23.19 -60.18
C MET A 83 35.89 23.74 -59.39
N VAL A 84 35.67 23.28 -58.15
CA VAL A 84 34.72 23.86 -57.18
C VAL A 84 35.10 25.32 -56.91
N ALA A 85 36.36 25.60 -56.58
CA ALA A 85 36.84 26.95 -56.36
C ALA A 85 36.71 27.83 -57.62
N ALA A 86 36.97 27.29 -58.83
CA ALA A 86 36.84 28.05 -60.07
C ALA A 86 35.39 28.40 -60.43
N THR A 87 34.44 27.52 -60.10
CA THR A 87 33.01 27.70 -60.38
C THR A 87 32.29 28.56 -59.33
N ALA A 88 32.83 28.65 -58.11
CA ALA A 88 32.25 29.39 -56.97
C ALA A 88 32.01 30.91 -57.21
N PRO A 89 31.03 31.50 -56.49
CA PRO A 89 30.83 32.96 -56.39
C PRO A 89 32.06 33.70 -55.83
N ARG A 90 32.11 35.03 -56.00
CA ARG A 90 33.22 35.86 -55.49
C ARG A 90 33.28 35.88 -53.95
N ALA A 91 32.13 35.91 -53.28
CA ALA A 91 32.02 35.92 -51.82
C ALA A 91 32.60 34.64 -51.18
N TRP A 92 32.16 33.47 -51.66
CA TRP A 92 32.61 32.14 -51.20
C TRP A 92 34.13 31.96 -51.24
N ARG A 93 34.82 32.51 -52.26
CA ARG A 93 36.28 32.44 -52.38
C ARG A 93 37.02 33.38 -51.43
N ALA A 94 36.46 34.56 -51.17
CA ALA A 94 37.05 35.53 -50.26
C ALA A 94 37.01 35.02 -48.81
N GLU A 95 35.91 34.37 -48.42
CA GLU A 95 35.74 33.74 -47.10
C GLU A 95 36.71 32.58 -46.85
N ARG A 96 37.04 31.80 -47.88
CA ARG A 96 37.97 30.66 -47.78
C ARG A 96 39.43 31.00 -48.12
N GLY A 97 39.76 32.27 -48.35
CA GLY A 97 41.14 32.73 -48.62
C GLY A 97 41.76 32.24 -49.93
N ILE A 98 40.95 31.90 -50.94
CA ILE A 98 41.44 31.30 -52.20
C ILE A 98 41.69 32.39 -53.26
N GLU A 99 42.96 32.71 -53.51
CA GLU A 99 43.38 33.58 -54.63
C GLU A 99 43.53 32.78 -55.93
N MET A 100 42.84 33.20 -57.00
CA MET A 100 42.86 32.49 -58.28
C MET A 100 42.96 33.47 -59.46
N GLY A 101 44.00 33.31 -60.29
CA GLY A 101 44.22 34.10 -61.49
C GLY A 101 43.11 33.91 -62.54
N ARG A 102 42.72 34.99 -63.25
CA ARG A 102 41.59 34.97 -64.22
C ARG A 102 41.74 33.90 -65.32
N MET A 103 42.96 33.66 -65.80
CA MET A 103 43.26 32.66 -66.82
C MET A 103 43.08 31.23 -66.29
N LEU A 104 43.58 30.95 -65.09
CA LEU A 104 43.43 29.65 -64.42
C LEU A 104 41.95 29.33 -64.18
N ARG A 105 41.17 30.31 -63.70
CA ARG A 105 39.71 30.15 -63.49
C ARG A 105 38.95 29.85 -64.79
N ARG A 106 39.26 30.55 -65.89
CA ARG A 106 38.62 30.31 -67.19
C ARG A 106 38.94 28.92 -67.73
N ARG A 107 40.19 28.47 -67.56
CA ARG A 107 40.64 27.12 -67.95
C ARG A 107 39.91 26.04 -67.15
N LEU A 108 39.89 26.14 -65.81
CA LEU A 108 39.25 25.16 -64.92
C LEU A 108 37.71 25.12 -65.10
N ARG A 109 37.06 26.26 -65.35
CA ARG A 109 35.63 26.29 -65.68
C ARG A 109 35.30 25.63 -67.02
N ARG A 110 36.19 25.75 -68.02
CA ARG A 110 36.03 25.08 -69.31
C ARG A 110 36.22 23.57 -69.15
N GLN A 111 37.29 23.18 -68.45
CA GLN A 111 37.56 21.79 -68.09
C GLN A 111 36.36 21.15 -67.37
N ALA A 112 35.81 21.80 -66.34
CA ALA A 112 34.63 21.32 -65.63
C ALA A 112 33.39 21.10 -66.52
N LYS A 113 33.18 21.95 -67.54
CA LYS A 113 32.07 21.78 -68.51
C LYS A 113 32.33 20.65 -69.49
N ASP A 114 33.58 20.47 -69.92
CA ASP A 114 33.98 19.39 -70.82
C ASP A 114 33.85 18.01 -70.15
N LEU A 115 33.86 17.96 -68.81
CA LEU A 115 33.63 16.75 -68.01
C LEU A 115 32.15 16.38 -67.84
N VAL A 116 31.20 17.24 -68.22
CA VAL A 116 29.77 16.92 -68.18
C VAL A 116 29.42 15.96 -69.33
N ARG A 117 28.57 14.97 -69.08
CA ARG A 117 28.12 14.04 -70.13
C ARG A 117 27.29 14.77 -71.20
N PRO A 118 27.47 14.46 -72.50
CA PRO A 118 26.66 15.02 -73.57
C PRO A 118 25.16 14.78 -73.31
N GLY A 119 24.34 15.83 -73.42
CA GLY A 119 22.87 15.73 -73.28
C GLY A 119 22.31 15.89 -71.86
N ARG A 120 23.15 16.14 -70.84
CA ARG A 120 22.71 16.39 -69.45
C ARG A 120 23.05 17.83 -69.03
N PRO A 121 22.16 18.83 -69.25
CA PRO A 121 22.43 20.19 -68.82
C PRO A 121 22.42 20.29 -67.28
N VAL A 122 23.49 20.80 -66.69
CA VAL A 122 23.60 21.04 -65.23
C VAL A 122 23.19 22.48 -64.93
N ALA A 123 22.11 22.66 -64.17
CA ALA A 123 21.59 23.98 -63.81
C ALA A 123 22.57 24.78 -62.92
N ASP A 124 23.15 24.12 -61.92
CA ASP A 124 24.20 24.68 -61.07
C ASP A 124 25.45 23.78 -61.10
N LEU A 125 26.39 24.16 -61.96
CA LEU A 125 27.66 23.45 -62.10
C LEU A 125 28.51 23.53 -60.82
N HIS A 126 28.37 24.57 -60.01
CA HIS A 126 29.13 24.70 -58.77
C HIS A 126 28.61 23.73 -57.71
N ALA A 127 27.30 23.70 -57.47
CA ALA A 127 26.69 22.76 -56.52
C ALA A 127 27.01 21.30 -56.89
N ALA A 128 26.84 20.94 -58.17
CA ALA A 128 27.12 19.56 -58.62
C ALA A 128 28.60 19.15 -58.47
N LEU A 129 29.54 20.09 -58.58
CA LEU A 129 30.97 19.82 -58.32
C LEU A 129 31.29 19.75 -56.82
N VAL A 130 30.57 20.49 -55.98
CA VAL A 130 30.67 20.39 -54.52
C VAL A 130 30.23 18.99 -54.09
N ASP A 131 29.12 18.48 -54.65
CA ASP A 131 28.64 17.12 -54.39
C ASP A 131 29.68 16.08 -54.84
N VAL A 132 30.26 16.22 -56.04
CA VAL A 132 31.35 15.35 -56.52
C VAL A 132 32.56 15.38 -55.57
N GLN A 133 32.94 16.56 -55.06
CA GLN A 133 34.05 16.69 -54.11
C GLN A 133 33.72 16.02 -52.78
N ALA A 134 32.51 16.18 -52.25
CA ALA A 134 32.07 15.51 -51.03
C ALA A 134 32.06 13.98 -51.19
N GLN A 135 31.48 13.47 -52.29
CA GLN A 135 31.49 12.03 -52.59
C GLN A 135 32.91 11.48 -52.76
N ARG A 136 33.84 12.28 -53.29
CA ARG A 136 35.25 11.90 -53.41
C ARG A 136 35.95 11.80 -52.07
N GLU A 137 35.68 12.71 -51.14
CA GLU A 137 36.22 12.67 -49.77
C GLU A 137 35.73 11.42 -49.03
N VAL A 138 34.44 11.11 -49.14
CA VAL A 138 33.85 9.88 -48.56
C VAL A 138 34.43 8.62 -49.24
N TRP A 139 34.53 8.60 -50.57
CA TRP A 139 35.16 7.49 -51.30
C TRP A 139 36.61 7.25 -50.88
N GLN A 140 37.41 8.31 -50.72
CA GLN A 140 38.81 8.21 -50.28
C GLN A 140 38.93 7.64 -48.87
N ALA A 141 37.99 7.95 -47.97
CA ALA A 141 37.96 7.39 -46.63
C ALA A 141 37.74 5.86 -46.64
N HIS A 142 36.95 5.34 -47.59
CA HIS A 142 36.66 3.91 -47.69
C HIS A 142 37.58 3.13 -48.65
N CYS A 143 38.32 3.81 -49.54
CA CYS A 143 39.24 3.21 -50.51
C CYS A 143 40.67 3.81 -50.40
N PRO A 144 41.47 3.37 -49.41
CA PRO A 144 42.81 3.93 -49.16
C PRO A 144 43.85 3.59 -50.25
N ALA A 145 43.61 2.53 -51.03
CA ALA A 145 44.46 2.15 -52.16
C ALA A 145 44.40 3.17 -53.33
N GLY A 146 43.41 4.08 -53.30
CA GLY A 146 43.17 5.04 -54.37
C GLY A 146 42.57 4.38 -55.62
N GLY A 147 41.95 5.20 -56.46
CA GLY A 147 41.28 4.71 -57.67
C GLY A 147 40.09 5.58 -58.05
N TRP A 148 39.56 5.33 -59.23
CA TRP A 148 38.33 5.93 -59.71
C TRP A 148 37.15 5.10 -59.21
N PRO A 149 36.05 5.75 -58.77
CA PRO A 149 34.93 5.02 -58.22
C PRO A 149 34.29 4.12 -59.28
N ARG A 150 34.13 2.84 -58.93
CA ARG A 150 33.46 1.84 -59.76
C ARG A 150 32.12 1.52 -59.13
N ILE A 151 31.07 1.52 -59.94
CA ILE A 151 29.72 1.15 -59.50
C ILE A 151 29.58 -0.36 -59.69
N PRO A 152 29.19 -1.13 -58.66
CA PRO A 152 28.94 -2.56 -58.80
C PRO A 152 27.71 -2.80 -59.67
N GLU A 153 27.71 -3.91 -60.42
CA GLU A 153 26.52 -4.33 -61.15
C GLU A 153 25.38 -4.64 -60.15
N GLY A 154 24.16 -4.23 -60.49
CA GLY A 154 23.00 -4.50 -59.63
C GLY A 154 22.88 -3.65 -58.37
N LEU A 155 23.57 -2.50 -58.26
CA LEU A 155 23.52 -1.62 -57.07
C LEU A 155 22.08 -1.33 -56.57
N ALA A 156 21.11 -1.14 -57.47
CA ALA A 156 19.72 -0.89 -57.08
C ALA A 156 19.06 -2.07 -56.34
N SER A 157 19.43 -3.32 -56.69
CA SER A 157 18.97 -4.52 -55.97
C SER A 157 19.63 -4.61 -54.60
N ILE A 158 20.94 -4.37 -54.54
CA ILE A 158 21.71 -4.39 -53.29
C ILE A 158 21.18 -3.33 -52.30
N GLU A 159 20.85 -2.13 -52.79
CA GLU A 159 20.20 -1.07 -52.00
C GLU A 159 18.82 -1.49 -51.49
N ALA A 160 18.06 -2.26 -52.27
CA ALA A 160 16.75 -2.76 -51.87
C ALA A 160 16.87 -3.83 -50.78
N ASP A 161 17.75 -4.82 -50.99
CA ASP A 161 18.00 -5.92 -50.05
C ASP A 161 18.50 -5.38 -48.69
N HIS A 162 19.43 -4.42 -48.72
CA HIS A 162 19.90 -3.76 -47.50
C HIS A 162 18.77 -3.00 -46.79
N ARG A 163 17.90 -2.29 -47.53
CA ARG A 163 16.79 -1.54 -46.93
C ARG A 163 15.80 -2.46 -46.23
N GLU A 164 15.49 -3.62 -46.79
CA GLU A 164 14.62 -4.60 -46.15
C GLU A 164 15.22 -5.13 -44.84
N VAL A 165 16.52 -5.46 -44.87
CA VAL A 165 17.27 -5.89 -43.67
C VAL A 165 17.30 -4.77 -42.62
N GLN A 166 17.54 -3.52 -43.02
CA GLN A 166 17.60 -2.39 -42.09
C GLN A 166 16.26 -2.17 -41.38
N VAL A 167 15.13 -2.26 -42.09
CA VAL A 167 13.78 -2.15 -41.49
C VAL A 167 13.55 -3.21 -40.41
N ASP A 168 13.99 -4.45 -40.66
CA ASP A 168 13.86 -5.54 -39.69
C ASP A 168 14.82 -5.39 -38.50
N LEU A 169 16.04 -4.90 -38.73
CA LEU A 169 17.00 -4.57 -37.68
C LEU A 169 16.46 -3.44 -36.78
N ASP A 170 16.00 -2.33 -37.34
CA ASP A 170 15.48 -1.19 -36.59
C ASP A 170 14.27 -1.57 -35.71
N ALA A 171 13.36 -2.38 -36.28
CA ALA A 171 12.19 -2.84 -35.55
C ALA A 171 12.55 -3.78 -34.38
N LEU A 172 13.53 -4.67 -34.57
CA LEU A 172 14.04 -5.51 -33.48
C LEU A 172 14.85 -4.72 -32.46
N SER A 173 15.64 -3.75 -32.91
CA SER A 173 16.41 -2.82 -32.08
C SER A 173 15.51 -2.10 -31.07
N HIS A 174 14.36 -1.59 -31.51
CA HIS A 174 13.39 -0.94 -30.62
C HIS A 174 12.85 -1.90 -29.54
N VAL A 175 12.57 -3.15 -29.90
CA VAL A 175 12.08 -4.17 -28.95
C VAL A 175 13.16 -4.52 -27.92
N LEU A 176 14.43 -4.51 -28.33
CA LEU A 176 15.55 -4.97 -27.52
C LEU A 176 16.23 -3.87 -26.68
N VAL A 177 15.76 -2.62 -26.72
CA VAL A 177 16.37 -1.48 -25.98
C VAL A 177 16.56 -1.78 -24.49
N GLY A 178 15.57 -2.40 -23.86
CA GLY A 178 15.61 -2.73 -22.42
C GLY A 178 16.38 -4.01 -22.07
N THR A 179 16.91 -4.72 -23.07
CA THR A 179 17.74 -5.91 -22.83
C THR A 179 19.15 -5.53 -22.39
N GLU A 180 19.82 -6.43 -21.67
CA GLU A 180 21.18 -6.20 -21.16
C GLU A 180 22.20 -5.88 -22.27
N ALA A 181 21.96 -6.40 -23.47
CA ALA A 181 22.78 -6.15 -24.67
C ALA A 181 22.31 -4.92 -25.49
N GLY A 182 21.30 -4.18 -25.04
CA GLY A 182 20.81 -2.92 -25.62
C GLY A 182 20.17 -3.03 -27.01
N GLY A 183 19.77 -1.91 -27.63
CA GLY A 183 19.08 -1.91 -28.93
C GLY A 183 19.98 -1.88 -30.17
N GLY A 184 21.27 -1.54 -30.08
CA GLY A 184 22.11 -1.27 -31.26
C GLY A 184 22.55 -2.52 -32.02
N LEU A 185 21.69 -3.06 -32.91
CA LEU A 185 21.99 -4.24 -33.73
C LEU A 185 22.81 -3.88 -34.98
N ASP A 186 22.59 -2.69 -35.51
CA ASP A 186 23.23 -2.11 -36.69
C ASP A 186 24.72 -1.77 -36.47
N GLN A 187 25.12 -1.54 -35.22
CA GLN A 187 26.49 -1.24 -34.81
C GLN A 187 27.33 -2.48 -34.52
N LEU A 188 26.71 -3.66 -34.45
CA LEU A 188 27.42 -4.91 -34.19
C LEU A 188 28.21 -5.35 -35.43
N THR A 189 29.33 -6.03 -35.19
CA THR A 189 30.04 -6.70 -36.29
C THR A 189 29.14 -7.77 -36.92
N TRP A 190 29.33 -8.10 -38.19
CA TRP A 190 28.55 -9.16 -38.86
C TRP A 190 28.54 -10.49 -38.09
N THR A 191 29.64 -10.80 -37.40
CA THR A 191 29.76 -12.02 -36.57
C THR A 191 28.96 -11.88 -35.28
N ASP A 192 29.11 -10.77 -34.55
CA ASP A 192 28.40 -10.54 -33.29
C ASP A 192 26.89 -10.40 -33.51
N LEU A 193 26.47 -9.79 -34.62
CA LEU A 193 25.08 -9.69 -35.02
C LEU A 193 24.49 -11.08 -35.27
N ALA A 194 25.16 -11.90 -36.09
CA ALA A 194 24.70 -13.27 -36.37
C ALA A 194 24.61 -14.11 -35.10
N ASP A 195 25.59 -14.00 -34.20
CA ASP A 195 25.59 -14.71 -32.93
C ASP A 195 24.47 -14.23 -31.99
N ARG A 196 24.23 -12.91 -31.94
CA ARG A 196 23.14 -12.33 -31.14
C ARG A 196 21.77 -12.78 -31.62
N LEU A 197 21.50 -12.71 -32.93
CA LEU A 197 20.24 -13.18 -33.51
C LEU A 197 20.05 -14.69 -33.32
N ARG A 198 21.13 -15.48 -33.44
CA ARG A 198 21.10 -16.91 -33.14
C ARG A 198 20.71 -17.19 -31.70
N ARG A 199 21.27 -16.45 -30.73
CA ARG A 199 20.90 -16.59 -29.30
C ARG A 199 19.43 -16.25 -29.05
N LEU A 200 18.93 -15.17 -29.64
CA LEU A 200 17.51 -14.80 -29.55
C LEU A 200 16.60 -15.89 -30.13
N ARG A 201 16.99 -16.49 -31.26
CA ARG A 201 16.21 -17.57 -31.90
C ARG A 201 16.24 -18.88 -31.11
N LEU A 202 17.41 -19.25 -30.56
CA LEU A 202 17.54 -20.46 -29.74
C LEU A 202 16.66 -20.38 -28.49
N ASP A 203 16.45 -19.18 -27.96
CA ASP A 203 15.61 -18.92 -26.79
C ASP A 203 14.15 -18.56 -27.15
N ARG A 204 13.63 -19.06 -28.29
CA ARG A 204 12.25 -18.79 -28.73
C ARG A 204 11.19 -19.23 -27.72
N SER A 205 11.46 -20.26 -26.93
CA SER A 205 10.54 -20.75 -25.89
C SER A 205 10.32 -19.74 -24.77
N ALA A 206 11.24 -18.78 -24.57
CA ALA A 206 11.00 -17.69 -23.63
C ALA A 206 9.80 -16.83 -24.03
N LEU A 207 9.48 -16.73 -25.33
CA LEU A 207 8.39 -15.93 -25.85
C LEU A 207 7.00 -16.50 -25.58
N ASP A 208 6.90 -17.72 -25.06
CA ASP A 208 5.61 -18.32 -24.69
C ASP A 208 4.99 -17.62 -23.46
N THR A 209 5.82 -17.19 -22.51
CA THR A 209 5.38 -16.58 -21.24
C THR A 209 5.79 -15.12 -21.08
N LEU A 210 6.79 -14.66 -21.84
CA LEU A 210 7.31 -13.30 -21.75
C LEU A 210 6.26 -12.22 -22.08
N PRO A 211 5.37 -12.37 -23.08
CA PRO A 211 4.35 -11.38 -23.38
C PRO A 211 3.41 -11.06 -22.22
N GLU A 212 2.90 -12.11 -21.58
CA GLU A 212 2.02 -11.98 -20.43
C GLU A 212 2.74 -11.31 -19.25
N ARG A 213 3.98 -11.72 -18.97
CA ARG A 213 4.80 -11.13 -17.90
C ARG A 213 5.09 -9.65 -18.14
N THR A 214 5.49 -9.27 -19.34
CA THR A 214 5.75 -7.86 -19.70
C THR A 214 4.47 -7.03 -19.61
N ALA A 215 3.33 -7.56 -20.04
CA ALA A 215 2.04 -6.88 -19.90
C ALA A 215 1.63 -6.67 -18.44
N LEU A 216 1.83 -7.69 -17.59
CA LEU A 216 1.56 -7.61 -16.15
C LEU A 216 2.47 -6.60 -15.45
N LEU A 217 3.78 -6.63 -15.72
CA LEU A 217 4.74 -5.67 -15.17
C LEU A 217 4.37 -4.23 -15.56
N GLY A 218 4.07 -3.99 -16.84
CA GLY A 218 3.62 -2.67 -17.30
C GLY A 218 2.29 -2.22 -16.68
N SER A 219 1.39 -3.15 -16.36
CA SER A 219 0.16 -2.84 -15.62
C SER A 219 0.44 -2.44 -14.17
N LEU A 220 1.38 -3.11 -13.49
CA LEU A 220 1.78 -2.78 -12.12
C LEU A 220 2.46 -1.42 -12.06
N GLU A 221 3.35 -1.12 -13.01
CA GLU A 221 3.98 0.20 -13.13
C GLU A 221 2.97 1.33 -13.30
N ARG A 222 1.98 1.18 -14.20
CA ARG A 222 0.90 2.17 -14.38
C ARG A 222 0.06 2.40 -13.13
N ARG A 223 -0.01 1.43 -12.22
CA ARG A 223 -0.68 1.55 -10.92
C ARG A 223 0.21 2.13 -9.82
N GLY A 224 1.44 2.54 -10.15
CA GLY A 224 2.40 3.08 -9.19
C GLY A 224 3.17 2.02 -8.40
N LEU A 225 3.02 0.73 -8.71
CA LEU A 225 3.68 -0.37 -8.00
C LEU A 225 5.08 -0.69 -8.54
N GLY A 226 5.58 0.09 -9.51
CA GLY A 226 6.91 -0.08 -10.10
C GLY A 226 8.05 -0.16 -9.07
N PRO A 227 8.17 0.80 -8.13
CA PRO A 227 9.20 0.76 -7.09
C PRO A 227 9.13 -0.48 -6.20
N LEU A 228 7.91 -0.93 -5.84
CA LEU A 228 7.72 -2.15 -5.05
C LEU A 228 8.18 -3.38 -5.82
N VAL A 229 7.80 -3.49 -7.10
CA VAL A 229 8.22 -4.61 -7.96
C VAL A 229 9.74 -4.64 -8.12
N ALA A 230 10.38 -3.48 -8.27
CA ALA A 230 11.84 -3.37 -8.36
C ALA A 230 12.53 -3.84 -7.06
N ASP A 231 12.03 -3.41 -5.90
CA ASP A 231 12.54 -3.84 -4.60
C ASP A 231 12.39 -5.36 -4.38
N LEU A 232 11.18 -5.91 -4.63
CA LEU A 232 10.90 -7.34 -4.51
C LEU A 232 11.82 -8.17 -5.41
N THR A 233 12.08 -7.66 -6.63
CA THR A 233 12.98 -8.31 -7.60
C THR A 233 14.43 -8.27 -7.12
N ALA A 234 14.90 -7.13 -6.61
CA ALA A 234 16.25 -6.97 -6.09
C ALA A 234 16.52 -7.89 -4.89
N ARG A 235 15.56 -8.02 -3.97
CA ARG A 235 15.63 -8.90 -2.80
C ARG A 235 15.39 -10.38 -3.12
N ARG A 236 14.90 -10.70 -4.33
CA ARG A 236 14.51 -12.05 -4.76
C ARG A 236 13.51 -12.70 -3.79
N VAL A 237 12.46 -11.96 -3.45
CA VAL A 237 11.43 -12.41 -2.51
C VAL A 237 10.74 -13.68 -3.03
N PRO A 238 10.61 -14.74 -2.21
CA PRO A 238 9.86 -15.94 -2.58
C PRO A 238 8.40 -15.63 -2.92
N ALA A 239 7.84 -16.32 -3.91
CA ALA A 239 6.46 -16.07 -4.37
C ALA A 239 5.40 -16.12 -3.25
N GLY A 240 5.56 -17.03 -2.28
CA GLY A 240 4.65 -17.15 -1.14
C GLY A 240 4.64 -15.95 -0.18
N LEU A 241 5.66 -15.08 -0.24
CA LEU A 241 5.78 -13.91 0.62
C LEU A 241 5.38 -12.59 -0.07
N VAL A 242 5.18 -12.60 -1.39
CA VAL A 242 4.85 -11.39 -2.16
C VAL A 242 3.56 -10.72 -1.66
N GLY A 243 2.55 -11.51 -1.29
CA GLY A 243 1.31 -11.00 -0.71
C GLY A 243 1.53 -10.28 0.62
N ALA A 244 2.28 -10.90 1.53
CA ALA A 244 2.59 -10.32 2.84
C ALA A 244 3.45 -9.05 2.73
N GLU A 245 4.40 -9.00 1.79
CA GLU A 245 5.23 -7.81 1.53
C GLU A 245 4.40 -6.66 0.94
N LEU A 246 3.44 -6.95 0.06
CA LEU A 246 2.51 -5.94 -0.45
C LEU A 246 1.64 -5.38 0.68
N GLU A 247 1.09 -6.24 1.54
CA GLU A 247 0.31 -5.80 2.70
C GLU A 247 1.14 -4.94 3.66
N LEU A 248 2.38 -5.35 3.94
CA LEU A 248 3.30 -4.58 4.78
C LEU A 248 3.56 -3.20 4.17
N ALA A 249 3.88 -3.12 2.88
CA ALA A 249 4.13 -1.86 2.19
C ALA A 249 2.88 -0.96 2.18
N TRP A 250 1.71 -1.55 1.95
CA TRP A 250 0.43 -0.84 1.98
C TRP A 250 0.12 -0.26 3.35
N TRP A 251 0.12 -1.10 4.40
CA TRP A 251 -0.20 -0.67 5.75
C TRP A 251 0.82 0.31 6.33
N SER A 252 2.10 0.14 6.00
CA SER A 252 3.14 1.11 6.39
C SER A 252 2.89 2.47 5.72
N SER A 253 2.53 2.48 4.43
CA SER A 253 2.22 3.72 3.71
C SER A 253 0.98 4.42 4.28
N VAL A 254 -0.07 3.67 4.61
CA VAL A 254 -1.29 4.20 5.26
C VAL A 254 -0.96 4.76 6.65
N PHE A 255 -0.15 4.04 7.42
CA PHE A 255 0.26 4.48 8.75
C PHE A 255 1.09 5.78 8.69
N GLU A 256 2.05 5.86 7.77
CA GLU A 256 2.83 7.08 7.53
C GLU A 256 1.96 8.25 7.07
N GLU A 257 0.94 8.01 6.24
CA GLU A 257 -0.05 9.01 5.84
C GLU A 257 -0.82 9.54 7.06
N ILE A 258 -1.33 8.65 7.91
CA ILE A 258 -2.06 9.02 9.13
C ILE A 258 -1.18 9.86 10.05
N LEU A 259 0.07 9.45 10.30
CA LEU A 259 1.01 10.20 11.13
C LEU A 259 1.36 11.57 10.54
N ARG A 260 1.43 11.68 9.21
CA ARG A 260 1.68 12.96 8.54
C ARG A 260 0.50 13.91 8.65
N GLN A 261 -0.72 13.39 8.60
CA GLN A 261 -1.95 14.19 8.74
C GLN A 261 -2.21 14.63 10.18
N ASP A 262 -1.86 13.80 11.17
CA ASP A 262 -1.99 14.12 12.58
C ASP A 262 -0.64 14.01 13.34
N PRO A 263 0.12 15.10 13.42
CA PRO A 263 1.38 15.13 14.16
C PRO A 263 1.24 14.86 15.66
N ALA A 264 0.04 15.03 16.24
CA ALA A 264 -0.18 14.70 17.64
C ALA A 264 -0.03 13.19 17.86
N MET A 265 -0.40 12.36 16.87
CA MET A 265 -0.23 10.91 16.92
C MET A 265 1.23 10.47 16.77
N ALA A 266 2.05 11.25 16.06
CA ALA A 266 3.47 10.93 15.83
C ALA A 266 4.34 11.03 17.09
N GLY A 267 3.89 11.78 18.11
CA GLY A 267 4.62 11.96 19.37
C GLY A 267 4.39 10.88 20.42
N TYR A 268 3.43 9.97 20.23
CA TYR A 268 3.04 8.99 21.23
C TYR A 268 3.21 7.56 20.72
N ASP A 269 4.16 6.84 21.32
CA ASP A 269 4.16 5.39 21.26
C ASP A 269 3.21 4.80 22.32
N GLY A 270 2.67 3.61 22.08
CA GLY A 270 1.72 2.97 23.00
C GLY A 270 2.29 2.73 24.40
N ALA A 271 3.61 2.51 24.52
CA ALA A 271 4.27 2.34 25.81
C ALA A 271 4.41 3.68 26.57
N ALA A 272 4.65 4.79 25.88
CA ALA A 272 4.69 6.13 26.42
C ALA A 272 3.31 6.53 26.95
N LEU A 273 2.25 6.24 26.20
CA LEU A 273 0.88 6.50 26.64
C LEU A 273 0.52 5.64 27.87
N ALA A 274 0.88 4.35 27.87
CA ALA A 274 0.68 3.47 29.02
C ALA A 274 1.44 3.96 30.27
N ARG A 275 2.69 4.41 30.12
CA ARG A 275 3.48 5.02 31.21
C ARG A 275 2.80 6.28 31.73
N LEU A 276 2.35 7.17 30.86
CA LEU A 276 1.70 8.42 31.24
C LEU A 276 0.38 8.18 31.99
N VAL A 277 -0.42 7.19 31.55
CA VAL A 277 -1.63 6.76 32.27
C VAL A 277 -1.30 6.18 33.65
N ALA A 278 -0.23 5.37 33.75
CA ALA A 278 0.20 4.80 35.03
C ALA A 278 0.70 5.89 36.00
N GLU A 279 1.49 6.84 35.49
CA GLU A 279 1.97 8.00 36.24
C GLU A 279 0.81 8.87 36.72
N PHE A 280 -0.13 9.22 35.83
CA PHE A 280 -1.33 9.96 36.20
C PHE A 280 -2.09 9.27 37.34
N ARG A 281 -2.35 7.96 37.22
CA ARG A 281 -3.04 7.19 38.28
C ARG A 281 -2.28 7.18 39.60
N ALA A 282 -0.95 7.20 39.57
CA ALA A 282 -0.14 7.24 40.78
C ALA A 282 -0.18 8.64 41.42
N LEU A 283 -0.03 9.69 40.60
CA LEU A 283 -0.10 11.08 41.02
C LEU A 283 -1.49 11.45 41.54
N ASP A 284 -2.57 10.99 40.91
CA ASP A 284 -3.95 11.23 41.34
C ASP A 284 -4.22 10.58 42.70
N ARG A 285 -3.84 9.30 42.88
CA ARG A 285 -3.93 8.63 44.18
C ARG A 285 -3.12 9.35 45.27
N ARG A 286 -1.93 9.84 44.94
CA ARG A 286 -1.11 10.65 45.86
C ARG A 286 -1.79 11.97 46.19
N HIS A 287 -2.28 12.69 45.18
CA HIS A 287 -2.99 13.96 45.35
C HIS A 287 -4.21 13.80 46.27
N LEU A 288 -5.04 12.78 46.02
CA LEU A 288 -6.18 12.44 46.87
C LEU A 288 -5.74 12.10 48.29
N GLY A 289 -4.64 11.34 48.46
CA GLY A 289 -4.06 11.01 49.75
C GLY A 289 -3.60 12.25 50.54
N ASP A 290 -2.83 13.13 49.90
CA ASP A 290 -2.30 14.36 50.49
C ASP A 290 -3.44 15.31 50.89
N ARG A 291 -4.45 15.45 50.03
CA ARG A 291 -5.64 16.29 50.29
C ARG A 291 -6.60 15.67 51.31
N ALA A 292 -6.61 14.35 51.46
CA ALA A 292 -7.50 13.68 52.40
C ALA A 292 -7.29 14.16 53.84
N VAL A 293 -6.08 14.57 54.22
CA VAL A 293 -5.80 15.13 55.55
C VAL A 293 -6.54 16.45 55.75
N VAL A 294 -6.45 17.37 54.78
CA VAL A 294 -7.14 18.68 54.84
C VAL A 294 -8.65 18.50 54.89
N HIS A 295 -9.19 17.61 54.04
CA HIS A 295 -10.62 17.30 54.06
C HIS A 295 -11.07 16.65 55.37
N ARG A 296 -10.26 15.74 55.95
CA ARG A 296 -10.55 15.13 57.26
C ARG A 296 -10.56 16.16 58.37
N VAL A 297 -9.60 17.09 58.40
CA VAL A 297 -9.57 18.18 59.39
C VAL A 297 -10.80 19.08 59.23
N SER A 298 -11.11 19.52 58.01
CA SER A 298 -12.29 20.35 57.73
C SER A 298 -13.60 19.66 58.11
N ALA A 299 -13.73 18.36 57.78
CA ALA A 299 -14.90 17.56 58.14
C ALA A 299 -15.02 17.40 59.66
N ARG A 300 -13.90 17.17 60.36
CA ARG A 300 -13.89 17.07 61.83
C ARG A 300 -14.31 18.38 62.50
N GLU A 301 -13.77 19.51 62.06
CA GLU A 301 -14.14 20.82 62.63
C GLU A 301 -15.60 21.17 62.31
N SER A 302 -16.06 20.87 61.09
CA SER A 302 -17.48 21.01 60.73
C SER A 302 -18.39 20.16 61.61
N LEU A 303 -18.03 18.90 61.84
CA LEU A 303 -18.76 18.01 62.72
C LEU A 303 -18.77 18.53 64.17
N ARG A 304 -17.62 18.99 64.68
CA ARG A 304 -17.51 19.59 66.02
C ARG A 304 -18.45 20.79 66.21
N LEU A 305 -18.49 21.70 65.24
CA LEU A 305 -19.37 22.86 65.29
C LEU A 305 -20.85 22.46 65.31
N ARG A 306 -21.23 21.47 64.49
CA ARG A 306 -22.62 20.98 64.43
C ARG A 306 -23.03 20.21 65.69
N LEU A 307 -22.14 19.40 66.26
CA LEU A 307 -22.38 18.71 67.53
C LEU A 307 -22.54 19.70 68.68
N ARG A 308 -21.72 20.77 68.73
CA ARG A 308 -21.89 21.85 69.72
C ARG A 308 -23.21 22.61 69.57
N ALA A 309 -23.71 22.77 68.34
CA ALA A 309 -25.01 23.40 68.10
C ALA A 309 -26.18 22.52 68.59
N ALA A 310 -25.97 21.21 68.73
CA ALA A 310 -26.92 20.24 69.27
C ALA A 310 -26.37 19.58 70.56
N ASP A 311 -25.88 20.39 71.50
CA ASP A 311 -25.13 19.92 72.67
C ASP A 311 -25.95 18.96 73.55
N GLU A 312 -27.22 19.25 73.81
CA GLU A 312 -28.10 18.40 74.62
C GLU A 312 -28.27 16.98 74.03
N GLN A 313 -28.61 16.88 72.74
CA GLN A 313 -28.72 15.58 72.05
C GLN A 313 -27.35 14.87 71.99
N THR A 314 -26.26 15.63 71.85
CA THR A 314 -24.90 15.07 71.78
C THR A 314 -24.51 14.43 73.10
N GLN A 315 -24.72 15.11 74.22
CA GLN A 315 -24.41 14.58 75.56
C GLN A 315 -25.29 13.38 75.90
N ALA A 316 -26.59 13.43 75.57
CA ALA A 316 -27.51 12.32 75.81
C ALA A 316 -27.13 11.06 75.00
N LEU A 317 -26.85 11.20 73.70
CA LEU A 317 -26.39 10.08 72.87
C LEU A 317 -25.03 9.55 73.36
N PHE A 318 -24.11 10.42 73.75
CA PHE A 318 -22.82 10.00 74.30
C PHE A 318 -22.99 9.19 75.59
N GLY A 319 -23.87 9.63 76.49
CA GLY A 319 -24.23 8.88 77.70
C GLY A 319 -24.84 7.51 77.40
N GLU A 320 -25.76 7.41 76.43
CA GLU A 320 -26.31 6.11 76.01
C GLU A 320 -25.23 5.15 75.46
N ILE A 321 -24.26 5.67 74.70
CA ILE A 321 -23.17 4.86 74.15
C ILE A 321 -22.20 4.41 75.25
N VAL A 322 -21.83 5.32 76.17
CA VAL A 322 -20.88 5.02 77.26
C VAL A 322 -21.48 4.06 78.29
N GLU A 323 -22.79 4.17 78.55
CA GLU A 323 -23.51 3.29 79.48
C GLU A 323 -24.04 2.00 78.81
N ASP A 324 -23.68 1.74 77.55
CA ASP A 324 -24.09 0.57 76.77
C ASP A 324 -25.63 0.38 76.70
N ARG A 325 -26.37 1.49 76.66
CA ARG A 325 -27.84 1.52 76.54
C ARG A 325 -28.32 1.71 75.09
N PHE A 326 -27.40 1.75 74.14
CA PHE A 326 -27.71 1.90 72.73
C PHE A 326 -28.39 0.62 72.19
N THR A 327 -29.65 0.73 71.79
CA THR A 327 -30.46 -0.42 71.37
C THR A 327 -30.47 -0.62 69.85
N SER A 328 -30.77 0.44 69.08
CA SER A 328 -30.93 0.36 67.63
C SER A 328 -30.68 1.69 66.96
N LEU A 329 -30.19 1.64 65.72
CA LEU A 329 -29.98 2.84 64.90
C LEU A 329 -31.28 3.63 64.71
N ARG A 330 -32.42 2.95 64.49
CA ARG A 330 -33.72 3.63 64.34
C ARG A 330 -34.11 4.43 65.57
N GLN A 331 -33.97 3.87 66.77
CA GLN A 331 -34.26 4.62 68.01
C GLN A 331 -33.30 5.80 68.18
N ALA A 332 -32.02 5.64 67.85
CA ALA A 332 -31.07 6.74 67.89
C ALA A 332 -31.42 7.85 66.89
N VAL A 333 -31.87 7.49 65.69
CA VAL A 333 -32.34 8.45 64.69
C VAL A 333 -33.61 9.17 65.15
N GLU A 334 -34.53 8.48 65.83
CA GLU A 334 -35.76 9.06 66.36
C GLU A 334 -35.50 10.00 67.56
N ARG A 335 -34.60 9.63 68.48
CA ARG A 335 -34.30 10.39 69.70
C ARG A 335 -33.28 11.50 69.51
N TYR A 336 -32.31 11.31 68.61
CA TYR A 336 -31.18 12.22 68.39
C TYR A 336 -31.04 12.60 66.90
N PRO A 337 -32.10 13.12 66.25
CA PRO A 337 -32.13 13.34 64.81
C PRO A 337 -31.05 14.30 64.32
N ASP A 338 -30.76 15.36 65.08
CA ASP A 338 -29.82 16.42 64.69
C ASP A 338 -28.36 15.97 64.79
N VAL A 339 -28.09 14.99 65.67
CA VAL A 339 -26.75 14.46 65.91
C VAL A 339 -26.47 13.26 64.99
N VAL A 340 -27.38 12.29 64.93
CA VAL A 340 -27.17 11.05 64.16
C VAL A 340 -27.05 11.34 62.66
N ARG A 341 -27.79 12.33 62.14
CA ARG A 341 -27.67 12.79 60.75
C ARG A 341 -26.27 13.31 60.43
N GLN A 342 -25.60 13.97 61.37
CA GLN A 342 -24.25 14.51 61.17
C GLN A 342 -23.16 13.44 61.33
N LEU A 343 -23.37 12.49 62.24
CA LEU A 343 -22.43 11.37 62.45
C LEU A 343 -22.50 10.33 61.32
N ARG A 344 -23.69 10.11 60.74
CA ARG A 344 -23.94 9.17 59.65
C ARG A 344 -24.68 9.86 58.49
N PRO A 345 -24.00 10.76 57.75
CA PRO A 345 -24.61 11.51 56.65
C PRO A 345 -24.90 10.65 55.42
N CYS A 346 -24.16 9.55 55.24
CA CYS A 346 -24.40 8.56 54.20
C CYS A 346 -24.68 7.20 54.84
N GLN A 347 -25.71 6.50 54.38
CA GLN A 347 -26.08 5.17 54.82
C GLN A 347 -26.20 4.25 53.60
N VAL A 348 -25.68 3.03 53.74
CA VAL A 348 -25.82 1.97 52.74
C VAL A 348 -26.58 0.83 53.41
N ALA A 349 -27.71 0.44 52.82
CA ALA A 349 -28.57 -0.59 53.37
C ALA A 349 -29.30 -1.33 52.25
N ALA A 350 -29.60 -2.61 52.49
CA ALA A 350 -30.56 -3.32 51.66
C ALA A 350 -31.92 -2.60 51.72
N PRO A 351 -32.66 -2.47 50.62
CA PRO A 351 -33.91 -1.70 50.59
C PRO A 351 -34.92 -2.14 51.66
N MET A 352 -35.03 -3.45 51.92
CA MET A 352 -35.92 -4.00 52.95
C MET A 352 -35.55 -3.58 54.38
N LEU A 353 -34.30 -3.18 54.64
CA LEU A 353 -33.86 -2.71 55.95
C LEU A 353 -34.13 -1.23 56.16
N VAL A 354 -34.40 -0.45 55.11
CA VAL A 354 -34.59 1.01 55.22
C VAL A 354 -35.68 1.40 56.24
N PRO A 355 -36.87 0.76 56.29
CA PRO A 355 -37.86 1.05 57.34
C PRO A 355 -37.36 0.80 58.77
N HIS A 356 -36.43 -0.14 58.94
CA HIS A 356 -35.85 -0.53 60.23
C HIS A 356 -34.67 0.35 60.65
N LEU A 357 -34.15 1.19 59.75
CA LEU A 357 -33.02 2.08 60.02
C LEU A 357 -33.45 3.55 60.06
N VAL A 358 -34.39 3.93 59.20
CA VAL A 358 -34.81 5.32 59.00
C VAL A 358 -36.31 5.45 59.32
N PRO A 359 -36.69 6.24 60.34
CA PRO A 359 -38.09 6.47 60.65
C PRO A 359 -38.77 7.27 59.52
N PRO A 360 -40.11 7.18 59.39
CA PRO A 360 -40.84 7.90 58.34
C PRO A 360 -40.74 9.42 58.46
N SER A 361 -40.42 9.95 59.66
CA SER A 361 -40.17 11.37 59.90
C SER A 361 -38.85 11.89 59.32
N ARG A 362 -37.93 11.00 58.92
CA ARG A 362 -36.62 11.39 58.41
C ARG A 362 -36.59 11.33 56.89
N THR A 363 -36.31 12.48 56.28
CA THR A 363 -36.15 12.65 54.82
C THR A 363 -34.68 12.80 54.45
N GLU A 364 -34.14 11.87 53.66
CA GLU A 364 -32.80 11.98 53.06
C GLU A 364 -32.78 12.88 51.83
N ASP A 365 -31.67 13.60 51.64
CA ASP A 365 -31.55 14.55 50.54
C ASP A 365 -31.44 13.86 49.19
N LEU A 366 -30.76 12.71 49.13
CA LEU A 366 -30.58 11.90 47.94
C LEU A 366 -30.66 10.41 48.30
N VAL A 367 -31.49 9.67 47.57
CA VAL A 367 -31.52 8.21 47.56
C VAL A 367 -30.86 7.72 46.28
N ILE A 368 -29.85 6.86 46.43
CA ILE A 368 -29.15 6.23 45.32
C ILE A 368 -29.55 4.76 45.29
N LEU A 369 -30.21 4.35 44.21
CA LEU A 369 -30.49 2.95 43.90
C LEU A 369 -29.41 2.44 42.96
N ASP A 370 -28.39 1.81 43.54
CA ASP A 370 -27.36 1.06 42.82
C ASP A 370 -27.76 -0.42 42.73
N ALA A 371 -27.37 -1.10 41.66
CA ALA A 371 -27.70 -2.51 41.37
C ALA A 371 -29.22 -2.84 41.45
N SER A 372 -30.07 -1.93 40.99
CA SER A 372 -31.55 -2.05 41.05
C SER A 372 -32.16 -3.01 40.01
N THR A 373 -31.33 -3.64 39.18
CA THR A 373 -31.69 -4.44 38.01
C THR A 373 -32.64 -5.60 38.32
N HIS A 374 -32.57 -6.14 39.54
CA HIS A 374 -33.37 -7.28 40.01
C HIS A 374 -34.42 -6.90 41.08
N LEU A 375 -34.52 -5.62 41.45
CA LEU A 375 -35.40 -5.18 42.52
C LEU A 375 -36.83 -4.96 42.02
N SER A 376 -37.81 -5.27 42.87
CA SER A 376 -39.20 -4.93 42.65
C SER A 376 -39.52 -3.55 43.22
N ILE A 377 -40.49 -2.84 42.63
CA ILE A 377 -40.84 -1.49 43.06
C ILE A 377 -41.30 -1.45 44.53
N GLU A 378 -42.02 -2.49 44.97
CA GLU A 378 -42.53 -2.64 46.34
C GLU A 378 -41.39 -2.71 47.36
N THR A 379 -40.27 -3.30 46.96
CA THR A 379 -39.07 -3.46 47.80
C THR A 379 -38.36 -2.12 48.03
N VAL A 380 -38.43 -1.20 47.07
CA VAL A 380 -37.73 0.10 47.14
C VAL A 380 -38.63 1.27 47.56
N VAL A 381 -39.96 1.12 47.50
CA VAL A 381 -40.94 2.18 47.84
C VAL A 381 -40.64 2.84 49.19
N ALA A 382 -40.25 2.07 50.20
CA ALA A 382 -39.94 2.62 51.51
C ALA A 382 -38.70 3.55 51.50
N ALA A 383 -37.71 3.26 50.66
CA ALA A 383 -36.56 4.12 50.45
C ALA A 383 -36.96 5.37 49.66
N LEU A 384 -37.75 5.19 48.59
CA LEU A 384 -38.25 6.28 47.77
C LEU A 384 -39.05 7.31 48.58
N ALA A 385 -39.95 6.84 49.44
CA ALA A 385 -40.79 7.69 50.29
C ALA A 385 -39.99 8.56 51.29
N ARG A 386 -38.73 8.21 51.55
CA ARG A 386 -37.83 8.94 52.46
C ARG A 386 -36.83 9.81 51.71
N GLY A 387 -36.80 9.80 50.38
CA GLY A 387 -35.86 10.61 49.59
C GLY A 387 -36.46 11.90 49.06
N ARG A 388 -35.69 12.98 49.06
CA ARG A 388 -36.04 14.23 48.34
C ARG A 388 -35.66 14.17 46.87
N GLN A 389 -34.54 13.52 46.57
CA GLN A 389 -34.06 13.26 45.21
C GLN A 389 -33.77 11.78 45.05
N LEU A 390 -33.90 11.30 43.82
CA LEU A 390 -33.67 9.91 43.45
C LEU A 390 -32.67 9.84 42.30
N LEU A 391 -31.62 9.06 42.50
CA LEU A 391 -30.69 8.65 41.46
C LEU A 391 -30.77 7.13 41.32
N VAL A 392 -31.06 6.65 40.12
CA VAL A 392 -31.09 5.22 39.82
C VAL A 392 -29.97 4.93 38.83
N VAL A 393 -29.12 3.96 39.17
CA VAL A 393 -28.06 3.47 38.28
C VAL A 393 -28.41 2.04 37.89
N GLY A 394 -28.48 1.79 36.58
CA GLY A 394 -28.81 0.47 36.06
C GLY A 394 -28.97 0.45 34.54
N ASP A 395 -29.17 -0.76 34.02
CA ASP A 395 -29.46 -1.00 32.61
C ASP A 395 -30.87 -1.59 32.46
N THR A 396 -31.76 -0.83 31.83
CA THR A 396 -33.17 -1.20 31.63
C THR A 396 -33.33 -2.42 30.74
N ARG A 397 -32.33 -2.79 29.93
CA ARG A 397 -32.38 -3.98 29.07
C ARG A 397 -32.02 -5.28 29.78
N CYS A 398 -31.24 -5.17 30.85
CA CYS A 398 -30.82 -6.33 31.65
C CYS A 398 -31.71 -6.56 32.87
N THR A 399 -32.81 -5.79 33.00
CA THR A 399 -33.67 -5.83 34.18
C THR A 399 -34.50 -7.11 34.23
N SER A 400 -34.51 -7.74 35.40
CA SER A 400 -35.40 -8.86 35.71
C SER A 400 -36.46 -8.51 36.76
N GLY A 401 -36.33 -7.34 37.41
CA GLY A 401 -37.29 -6.80 38.35
C GLY A 401 -38.14 -5.67 37.75
N THR A 402 -39.09 -5.15 38.51
CA THR A 402 -39.99 -4.08 38.05
C THR A 402 -39.47 -2.68 38.34
N ALA A 403 -38.65 -2.50 39.38
CA ALA A 403 -38.28 -1.17 39.88
C ALA A 403 -37.58 -0.31 38.82
N LEU A 404 -36.54 -0.83 38.17
CA LEU A 404 -35.74 -0.04 37.22
C LEU A 404 -36.55 0.37 35.99
N GLY A 405 -37.35 -0.54 35.43
CA GLY A 405 -38.19 -0.26 34.27
C GLY A 405 -39.28 0.77 34.56
N GLU A 406 -39.99 0.62 35.68
CA GLU A 406 -41.03 1.57 36.09
C GLU A 406 -40.45 2.94 36.42
N LEU A 407 -39.32 3.01 37.14
CA LEU A 407 -38.66 4.27 37.46
C LEU A 407 -38.11 4.96 36.20
N ALA A 408 -37.55 4.20 35.25
CA ALA A 408 -37.07 4.76 34.00
C ALA A 408 -38.19 5.36 33.13
N ALA A 409 -39.44 4.92 33.29
CA ALA A 409 -40.59 5.50 32.57
C ALA A 409 -40.98 6.90 33.08
N VAL A 410 -40.59 7.26 34.30
CA VAL A 410 -41.01 8.51 34.97
C VAL A 410 -39.83 9.47 35.21
N LEU A 411 -38.62 8.93 35.38
CA LEU A 411 -37.42 9.72 35.64
C LEU A 411 -36.71 10.13 34.35
N PRO A 412 -36.06 11.31 34.31
CA PRO A 412 -35.17 11.65 33.23
C PRO A 412 -33.96 10.69 33.21
N SER A 413 -33.67 10.13 32.03
CA SER A 413 -32.57 9.20 31.84
C SER A 413 -31.35 9.88 31.22
N VAL A 414 -30.16 9.62 31.75
CA VAL A 414 -28.88 9.99 31.12
C VAL A 414 -28.17 8.71 30.69
N ALA A 415 -27.91 8.58 29.38
CA ALA A 415 -27.17 7.44 28.85
C ALA A 415 -25.67 7.65 29.03
N LEU A 416 -24.99 6.64 29.58
CA LEU A 416 -23.53 6.58 29.61
C LEU A 416 -23.03 6.08 28.24
N HIS A 417 -22.13 6.85 27.62
CA HIS A 417 -21.51 6.50 26.35
C HIS A 417 -20.13 5.92 26.63
N ALA A 418 -19.81 4.79 25.99
CA ALA A 418 -18.50 4.18 26.08
C ALA A 418 -17.85 4.18 24.69
N ASP A 419 -17.03 5.19 24.44
CA ASP A 419 -16.33 5.36 23.15
C ASP A 419 -15.17 4.38 22.96
N SER A 420 -14.65 3.82 24.06
CA SER A 420 -13.65 2.76 24.02
C SER A 420 -14.04 1.64 24.98
N SER A 421 -14.34 0.48 24.40
CA SER A 421 -14.60 -0.74 25.14
C SER A 421 -13.39 -1.65 25.04
N ARG A 422 -13.03 -2.32 26.14
CA ARG A 422 -12.08 -3.46 26.08
C ARG A 422 -12.73 -4.73 25.52
N ARG A 423 -14.04 -4.71 25.26
CA ARG A 423 -14.74 -5.84 24.62
C ARG A 423 -14.32 -5.94 23.17
N ASP A 424 -14.41 -7.15 22.66
CA ASP A 424 -14.30 -7.43 21.24
C ASP A 424 -15.23 -6.51 20.41
N PRO A 425 -14.76 -5.92 19.30
CA PRO A 425 -15.58 -5.05 18.47
C PRO A 425 -16.76 -5.74 17.80
N HIS A 426 -16.67 -7.03 17.45
CA HIS A 426 -17.81 -7.75 16.88
C HIS A 426 -18.89 -7.94 17.95
N LEU A 427 -18.51 -8.28 19.19
CA LEU A 427 -19.45 -8.30 20.31
C LEU A 427 -20.05 -6.91 20.55
N THR A 428 -19.24 -5.86 20.48
CA THR A 428 -19.71 -4.48 20.69
C THR A 428 -20.67 -4.04 19.58
N ALA A 429 -20.38 -4.39 18.32
CA ALA A 429 -21.25 -4.16 17.17
C ALA A 429 -22.56 -4.95 17.31
N PHE A 430 -22.50 -6.22 17.68
CA PHE A 430 -23.67 -7.04 17.96
C PHE A 430 -24.55 -6.40 19.04
N LEU A 431 -23.98 -5.97 20.16
CA LEU A 431 -24.75 -5.28 21.22
C LEU A 431 -25.34 -3.95 20.71
N ALA A 432 -24.59 -3.19 19.91
CA ALA A 432 -25.09 -1.94 19.33
C ALA A 432 -26.32 -2.21 18.43
N GLU A 433 -26.27 -3.23 17.58
CA GLU A 433 -27.40 -3.66 16.75
C GLU A 433 -28.60 -4.14 17.58
N HIS A 434 -28.34 -4.79 18.72
CA HIS A 434 -29.36 -5.36 19.60
C HIS A 434 -29.79 -4.41 20.73
N GLY A 435 -29.81 -3.10 20.44
CA GLY A 435 -30.45 -2.07 21.26
C GLY A 435 -29.49 -1.05 21.86
N TYR A 436 -28.19 -1.32 21.92
CA TYR A 436 -27.22 -0.34 22.44
C TYR A 436 -26.74 0.68 21.41
N ALA A 437 -27.43 0.78 20.26
CA ALA A 437 -27.15 1.77 19.22
C ALA A 437 -27.05 3.19 19.79
N GLY A 438 -26.00 3.91 19.35
CA GLY A 438 -25.69 5.26 19.82
C GLY A 438 -25.12 5.34 21.23
N ARG A 439 -25.02 4.23 21.98
CA ARG A 439 -24.42 4.19 23.34
C ARG A 439 -23.07 3.47 23.37
N LEU A 440 -22.91 2.46 22.51
CA LEU A 440 -21.68 1.72 22.32
C LEU A 440 -21.17 1.93 20.90
N THR A 441 -19.87 2.15 20.77
CA THR A 441 -19.19 2.27 19.48
C THR A 441 -18.12 1.18 19.40
N ALA A 442 -18.17 0.37 18.35
CA ALA A 442 -17.15 -0.65 18.11
C ALA A 442 -15.86 0.02 17.62
N THR A 443 -14.76 -0.20 18.32
CA THR A 443 -13.44 0.28 17.89
C THR A 443 -12.97 -0.57 16.70
N PRO A 444 -12.51 0.02 15.58
CA PRO A 444 -11.99 -0.75 14.46
C PRO A 444 -10.72 -1.53 14.88
N LEU A 445 -10.67 -2.82 14.56
CA LEU A 445 -9.46 -3.64 14.73
C LEU A 445 -8.68 -3.73 13.41
N PRO A 446 -7.34 -3.74 13.47
CA PRO A 446 -6.50 -3.99 12.30
C PRO A 446 -6.54 -5.46 11.82
N SER A 447 -7.07 -6.39 12.63
CA SER A 447 -7.30 -7.78 12.24
C SER A 447 -8.76 -8.20 12.44
N THR A 448 -9.25 -9.05 11.54
CA THR A 448 -10.64 -9.55 11.46
C THR A 448 -10.82 -10.93 12.11
N ALA A 449 -10.01 -11.28 13.12
CA ALA A 449 -10.25 -12.49 13.87
C ALA A 449 -11.43 -12.27 14.83
N ALA A 450 -12.60 -12.82 14.47
CA ALA A 450 -13.74 -12.82 15.38
C ALA A 450 -13.37 -13.63 16.64
N LEU A 451 -13.38 -12.98 17.80
CA LEU A 451 -13.27 -13.67 19.10
C LEU A 451 -14.55 -14.43 19.49
N LEU A 452 -15.61 -14.26 18.71
CA LEU A 452 -16.89 -14.94 18.83
C LEU A 452 -16.95 -16.11 17.84
N ARG A 453 -17.14 -17.32 18.38
CA ARG A 453 -17.44 -18.52 17.60
C ARG A 453 -18.84 -19.01 17.98
N LEU A 454 -19.64 -19.39 16.98
CA LEU A 454 -20.92 -20.03 17.18
C LEU A 454 -20.79 -21.51 16.79
N ASP A 455 -20.90 -22.39 17.78
CA ASP A 455 -20.93 -23.83 17.56
C ASP A 455 -22.38 -24.32 17.70
N VAL A 456 -22.96 -24.77 16.59
CA VAL A 456 -24.30 -25.36 16.60
C VAL A 456 -24.16 -26.86 16.84
N VAL A 457 -24.62 -27.33 18.00
CA VAL A 457 -24.57 -28.74 18.40
C VAL A 457 -25.94 -29.37 18.19
N ASP A 458 -25.99 -30.45 17.39
CA ASP A 458 -27.23 -31.18 17.15
C ASP A 458 -27.49 -32.17 18.30
N GLY A 459 -28.16 -31.68 19.35
CA GLY A 459 -28.46 -32.44 20.56
C GLY A 459 -29.93 -32.85 20.63
N THR A 460 -30.19 -34.13 20.90
CA THR A 460 -31.53 -34.63 21.21
C THR A 460 -31.65 -34.98 22.70
N GLY A 461 -32.75 -34.62 23.34
CA GLY A 461 -33.00 -34.92 24.75
C GLY A 461 -34.48 -34.98 25.09
N MET A 462 -34.80 -35.50 26.26
CA MET A 462 -36.17 -35.52 26.76
C MET A 462 -36.57 -34.14 27.28
N PRO A 463 -37.74 -33.60 26.91
CA PRO A 463 -38.20 -32.31 27.39
C PRO A 463 -38.56 -32.38 28.87
N ALA A 464 -38.27 -31.30 29.60
CA ALA A 464 -38.73 -31.10 30.97
C ALA A 464 -40.23 -30.79 31.02
N ALA A 465 -40.78 -30.61 32.22
CA ALA A 465 -42.21 -30.34 32.42
C ALA A 465 -42.70 -29.04 31.73
N ASN A 466 -41.79 -28.12 31.42
CA ASN A 466 -42.03 -26.89 30.64
C ASN A 466 -42.04 -27.10 29.11
N GLY A 467 -41.81 -28.33 28.64
CA GLY A 467 -41.73 -28.68 27.22
C GLY A 467 -40.38 -28.37 26.56
N ALA A 468 -39.43 -27.78 27.27
CA ALA A 468 -38.10 -27.45 26.75
C ALA A 468 -37.09 -28.55 27.11
N VAL A 469 -36.16 -28.83 26.19
CA VAL A 469 -35.00 -29.69 26.48
C VAL A 469 -33.96 -28.82 27.20
N GLU A 470 -33.75 -29.08 28.50
CA GLU A 470 -32.91 -28.22 29.33
C GLU A 470 -31.41 -28.54 29.28
N SER A 471 -31.05 -29.74 28.82
CA SER A 471 -29.66 -30.19 28.65
C SER A 471 -29.59 -31.46 27.80
N THR A 472 -28.73 -31.47 26.79
CA THR A 472 -28.43 -32.68 26.00
C THR A 472 -27.05 -33.25 26.36
N GLN A 473 -26.79 -34.52 26.01
CA GLN A 473 -25.47 -35.12 26.20
C GLN A 473 -24.44 -34.52 25.23
N ALA A 474 -24.83 -34.31 23.97
CA ALA A 474 -23.98 -33.73 22.94
C ALA A 474 -23.47 -32.33 23.30
N GLU A 475 -24.34 -31.46 23.85
CA GLU A 475 -23.91 -30.13 24.31
C GLU A 475 -22.93 -30.22 25.49
N VAL A 476 -23.16 -31.15 26.43
CA VAL A 476 -22.24 -31.34 27.57
C VAL A 476 -20.87 -31.78 27.08
N GLU A 477 -20.81 -32.77 26.19
CA GLU A 477 -19.56 -33.27 25.62
C GLU A 477 -18.81 -32.18 24.85
N HIS A 478 -19.52 -31.43 24.00
CA HIS A 478 -18.92 -30.31 23.27
C HIS A 478 -18.36 -29.23 24.21
N VAL A 479 -19.09 -28.85 25.25
CA VAL A 479 -18.60 -27.87 26.23
C VAL A 479 -17.38 -28.39 26.99
N VAL A 480 -17.33 -29.68 27.32
CA VAL A 480 -16.15 -30.31 27.94
C VAL A 480 -14.95 -30.23 27.00
N ASP A 481 -15.11 -30.53 25.72
CA ASP A 481 -14.04 -30.42 24.73
C ASP A 481 -13.48 -28.99 24.66
N LEU A 482 -14.35 -27.97 24.71
CA LEU A 482 -13.91 -26.56 24.74
C LEU A 482 -13.17 -26.19 26.02
N VAL A 483 -13.61 -26.72 27.17
CA VAL A 483 -12.94 -26.51 28.46
C VAL A 483 -11.55 -27.14 28.44
N VAL A 484 -11.42 -28.35 27.89
CA VAL A 484 -10.13 -29.05 27.74
C VAL A 484 -9.23 -28.32 26.74
N GLU A 485 -9.76 -27.89 25.59
CA GLU A 485 -9.02 -27.10 24.60
C GLU A 485 -8.46 -25.83 25.24
N HIS A 486 -9.27 -25.10 26.03
CA HIS A 486 -8.83 -23.91 26.75
C HIS A 486 -7.71 -24.23 27.75
N ALA A 487 -7.88 -25.28 28.56
CA ALA A 487 -6.88 -25.69 29.54
C ALA A 487 -5.53 -26.08 28.92
N LEU A 488 -5.54 -26.65 27.71
CA LEU A 488 -4.33 -27.06 26.99
C LEU A 488 -3.66 -25.91 26.23
N THR A 489 -4.45 -25.02 25.64
CA THR A 489 -3.95 -23.98 24.73
C THR A 489 -3.71 -22.64 25.41
N ARG A 490 -4.49 -22.32 26.45
CA ARG A 490 -4.53 -20.99 27.10
C ARG A 490 -4.68 -21.11 28.63
N PRO A 491 -3.79 -21.85 29.33
CA PRO A 491 -3.90 -22.11 30.77
C PRO A 491 -3.76 -20.85 31.65
N GLU A 492 -3.12 -19.80 31.14
CA GLU A 492 -2.97 -18.51 31.83
C GLU A 492 -4.22 -17.62 31.79
N GLU A 493 -5.19 -17.95 30.93
CA GLU A 493 -6.44 -17.20 30.79
C GLU A 493 -7.53 -17.77 31.70
N SER A 494 -8.34 -16.90 32.32
CA SER A 494 -9.51 -17.31 33.08
C SER A 494 -10.64 -17.78 32.16
N LEU A 495 -11.29 -18.90 32.51
CA LEU A 495 -12.46 -19.43 31.80
C LEU A 495 -13.72 -19.36 32.68
N ALA A 496 -14.86 -19.00 32.08
CA ALA A 496 -16.18 -19.10 32.70
C ALA A 496 -17.16 -19.78 31.73
N VAL A 497 -17.83 -20.83 32.21
CA VAL A 497 -18.92 -21.48 31.48
C VAL A 497 -20.25 -20.97 32.06
N VAL A 498 -21.09 -20.40 31.21
CA VAL A 498 -22.39 -19.84 31.58
C VAL A 498 -23.49 -20.61 30.85
N THR A 499 -24.46 -21.12 31.60
CA THR A 499 -25.58 -21.91 31.06
C THR A 499 -26.91 -21.25 31.40
N ALA A 500 -27.94 -21.51 30.58
CA ALA A 500 -29.28 -20.98 30.81
C ALA A 500 -30.05 -21.74 31.91
N SER A 501 -29.68 -22.99 32.21
CA SER A 501 -30.34 -23.83 33.20
C SER A 501 -29.34 -24.34 34.24
N ARG A 502 -29.81 -24.47 35.49
CA ARG A 502 -29.03 -25.06 36.58
C ARG A 502 -28.75 -26.54 36.32
N LEU A 503 -29.70 -27.27 35.74
CA LEU A 503 -29.53 -28.67 35.37
C LEU A 503 -28.34 -28.86 34.42
N HIS A 504 -28.25 -28.05 33.36
CA HIS A 504 -27.12 -28.12 32.43
C HIS A 504 -25.80 -27.72 33.11
N ALA A 505 -25.83 -26.68 33.97
CA ALA A 505 -24.65 -26.25 34.73
C ALA A 505 -24.08 -27.38 35.59
N ASP A 506 -24.95 -28.11 36.29
CA ASP A 506 -24.55 -29.20 37.18
C ASP A 506 -24.02 -30.40 36.36
N ARG A 507 -24.64 -30.74 35.23
CA ARG A 507 -24.14 -31.80 34.32
C ARG A 507 -22.78 -31.47 33.71
N VAL A 508 -22.57 -30.24 33.25
CA VAL A 508 -21.26 -29.81 32.74
C VAL A 508 -20.24 -29.84 33.87
N ARG A 509 -20.59 -29.37 35.07
CA ARG A 509 -19.68 -29.40 36.23
C ARG A 509 -19.27 -30.83 36.60
N GLU A 510 -20.20 -31.76 36.63
CA GLU A 510 -19.91 -33.18 36.89
C GLU A 510 -19.05 -33.83 35.81
N ALA A 511 -19.16 -33.41 34.55
CA ALA A 511 -18.36 -33.94 33.46
C ALA A 511 -16.94 -33.33 33.38
N VAL A 512 -16.75 -32.12 33.93
CA VAL A 512 -15.46 -31.40 33.96
C VAL A 512 -14.63 -31.77 35.20
N LEU A 513 -15.27 -32.04 36.34
CA LEU A 513 -14.63 -32.47 37.60
C LEU A 513 -14.22 -33.94 37.55
#